data_AF-A0A355QKC4-F1
#
_entry.id   AF-A0A355QKC4-F1
#
_cell.length_a   1.000
_cell.length_b   1.000
_cell.length_c   1.000
_cell.angle_alpha   90.00
_cell.angle_beta   90.00
_cell.angle_gamma   90.00
#
_symmetry.space_group_name_H-M   'P 1'
#
loop_
_entity.id
_entity.type
_entity.pdbx_description
1 polymer ?
#
loop_
_entity_poly.entity_id
_entity_poly.type
_entity_poly.pdbx_seq_one_letter_code
_entity_poly.pdbx_strand_id
1 'polypeptide(L)' 'MTGTTLTPRQQQILELIDRQTRERGYPPSVREIGE' A
#
# COMPACT_ATOMS: atom_id res chain seq x y z
N MET A 1 2.95 18.68 13.22
CA MET A 1 3.18 17.87 12.00
C MET A 1 3.47 16.45 12.44
N THR A 2 2.47 15.57 12.44
CA THR A 2 2.62 14.18 12.91
C THR A 2 3.46 13.40 11.93
N GLY A 3 4.78 13.38 12.13
CA GLY A 3 5.71 12.56 11.38
C GLY A 3 5.54 11.10 11.79
N THR A 4 4.56 10.41 11.22
CA THR A 4 4.46 8.96 11.36
C THR A 4 5.47 8.32 10.43
N THR A 5 6.65 8.00 10.97
CA THR A 5 7.58 7.08 10.33
C THR A 5 6.84 5.77 10.10
N LEU A 6 6.63 5.42 8.83
CA LEU A 6 6.00 4.17 8.46
C LEU A 6 6.91 3.02 8.84
N THR A 7 6.32 1.95 9.38
CA THR A 7 7.06 0.70 9.51
C THR A 7 7.40 0.15 8.12
N PRO A 8 8.46 -0.67 7.98
CA PRO A 8 8.84 -1.25 6.69
C PRO A 8 7.67 -1.95 5.97
N ARG A 9 6.80 -2.65 6.72
CA ARG A 9 5.61 -3.29 6.18
C ARG A 9 4.60 -2.27 5.64
N GLN A 10 4.36 -1.19 6.37
CA GLN A 10 3.43 -0.15 5.91
C GLN A 10 3.94 0.53 4.63
N GLN A 11 5.25 0.74 4.50
CA GLN A 11 5.84 1.27 3.28
C GLN A 11 5.65 0.32 2.09
N GLN A 12 5.88 -0.98 2.28
CA GLN A 12 5.60 -2.00 1.25
C GLN A 12 4.12 -2.03 0.84
N ILE A 13 3.21 -1.89 1.79
CA ILE A 13 1.77 -1.81 1.50
C ILE A 13 1.45 -0.59 0.63
N LEU A 14 2.05 0.58 0.92
CA LEU A 14 1.85 1.77 0.10
C LEU A 14 2.40 1.59 -1.33
N GLU A 15 3.57 0.97 -1.47
CA GLU A 15 4.15 0.68 -2.80
C GLU A 15 3.25 -0.27 -3.59
N LEU A 16 2.67 -1.27 -2.94
CA LEU A 16 1.72 -2.19 -3.57
C LEU A 16 0.44 -1.46 -4.01
N ILE A 17 -0.12 -0.61 -3.14
CA ILE A 17 -1.30 0.20 -3.46
C ILE A 17 -1.05 1.11 -4.66
N ASP A 18 0.07 1.84 -4.67
CA ASP A 18 0.42 2.75 -5.77
C ASP A 18 0.58 1.99 -7.09
N ARG A 19 1.28 0.86 -7.07
CA ARG A 19 1.47 0.01 -8.27
C ARG A 19 0.14 -0.49 -8.83
N GLN A 20 -0.70 -1.11 -8.00
CA GLN A 20 -1.99 -1.66 -8.43
C GLN A 20 -2.94 -0.57 -8.91
N THR A 21 -2.93 0.61 -8.27
CA THR A 21 -3.75 1.74 -8.70
C THR A 21 -3.33 2.22 -10.09
N ARG A 22 -2.02 2.26 -10.40
CA ARG A 22 -1.51 2.64 -11.72
C ARG A 22 -1.79 1.58 -12.79
N GLU A 23 -1.65 0.30 -12.44
CA GLU A 23 -1.77 -0.81 -13.40
C GLU A 23 -3.23 -1.19 -13.69
N ARG A 24 -4.08 -1.19 -12.66
CA ARG A 24 -5.47 -1.69 -12.73
C ARG A 24 -6.52 -0.60 -12.62
N GLY A 25 -6.14 0.59 -12.17
CA GLY A 25 -7.06 1.70 -11.92
C GLY A 25 -7.76 1.63 -10.56
N TYR A 26 -7.40 0.67 -9.70
CA TYR A 26 -7.96 0.52 -8.35
C TYR A 26 -6.93 -0.06 -7.37
N PRO A 27 -7.01 0.31 -6.08
CA PRO A 27 -6.13 -0.24 -5.05
C PRO A 27 -6.48 -1.71 -4.75
N PRO A 28 -5.52 -2.50 -4.25
CA PRO A 28 -5.77 -3.86 -3.80
C PRO A 28 -6.68 -3.85 -2.56
N SER A 29 -7.44 -4.92 -2.39
CA SER A 29 -8.22 -5.16 -1.17
C SER A 29 -7.33 -5.54 0.01
N VAL A 30 -7.86 -5.38 1.23
CA VAL A 30 -7.14 -5.78 2.46
C VAL A 30 -6.79 -7.27 2.45
N ARG A 31 -7.62 -8.12 1.81
CA ARG A 31 -7.33 -9.54 1.66
C ARG A 31 -6.11 -9.76 0.78
N GLU A 32 -6.05 -9.11 -0.38
CA GLU A 32 -4.91 -9.20 -1.31
C GLU A 32 -3.61 -8.65 -0.71
N ILE A 33 -3.69 -7.68 0.20
CA ILE A 33 -2.52 -7.17 0.94
C ILE A 33 -2.01 -8.18 1.99
N GLY A 34 -2.90 -9.08 2.45
CA GLY A 34 -2.61 -10.05 3.49
C GLY A 34 -2.16 -11.42 2.99
N GLU A 35 -2.35 -11.73 1.70
CA GLU A 35 -1.83 -12.93 1.02
C GLU A 35 -0.35 -12.73 0.62
#